data_AF-A0A5C5YG46-F1
#
_entry.id   AF-A0A5C5YG46-F1
#
_cell.length_a   1.000
_cell.length_b   1.000
_cell.length_c   1.000
_cell.angle_alpha   90.00
_cell.angle_beta   90.00
_cell.angle_gamma   90.00
#
_symmetry.space_group_name_H-M   'P 1'
#
loop_
_entity.id
_entity.type
_entity.pdbx_description
1 polymer ?
#
loop_
_entity_poly.entity_id
_entity_poly.type
_entity_poly.pdbx_seq_one_letter_code
_entity_poly.pdbx_strand_id
1 'polypeptide(L)'
;MNRTVTLSAIFLLSSLGGVSRSAPLNPLDFASLGSLPTGGFTIDTDALTFGGAPGGVLFAQGGGAPDIAVFSFDGGGTLAAGNAITVAGSNPLALLFRGSVTLAGSIDVSGSNGVDAVQQAVTGLGGSGVAGGGRGGHGGPFSSNQDGVGPGHGVVGSNSASVSGVGSGSGAGFGTAGGDGGVGVTIRAGGLPYGDPLSGQLFAGSGGGGGGGQGVMRYGGGGGAGGGALEIGALATMEFSGATILANGGNGSLGFADGGGGSGGAILLHARSLSLDAATRIEANGGDGGSGMGLGVGAAGCGGAGRVEIVHNPGGGLVNLGAIEVNAGAFDGDCNDSEPVVTVSPNVGVPEPAGSALAMLATLAAASGRWERGLSRNDYPED
;
A
#
# COMPACT_ATOMS: atom_id res chain seq x y z
N MET A 1 -31.18 57.69 -32.22
CA MET A 1 -29.78 57.48 -31.81
C MET A 1 -29.77 56.49 -30.65
N ASN A 2 -29.70 55.20 -30.95
CA ASN A 2 -29.69 54.15 -29.92
C ASN A 2 -28.24 53.85 -29.57
N ARG A 3 -27.86 54.16 -28.33
CA ARG A 3 -26.55 53.83 -27.77
C ARG A 3 -26.59 52.40 -27.24
N THR A 4 -25.94 51.50 -27.96
CA THR A 4 -25.67 50.14 -27.50
C THR A 4 -24.51 50.20 -26.50
N VAL A 5 -24.78 49.83 -25.24
CA VAL A 5 -23.76 49.68 -24.20
C VAL A 5 -23.36 48.21 -24.16
N THR A 6 -22.13 47.91 -24.56
CA THR A 6 -21.54 46.57 -24.46
C THR A 6 -21.02 46.36 -23.04
N LEU A 7 -21.65 45.45 -22.28
CA LEU A 7 -21.13 44.99 -20.99
C LEU A 7 -20.09 43.90 -21.24
N SER A 8 -18.82 44.20 -20.98
CA SER A 8 -17.76 43.19 -20.95
C SER A 8 -17.80 42.45 -19.61
N ALA A 9 -18.20 41.18 -19.63
CA ALA A 9 -18.09 40.30 -18.47
C ALA A 9 -16.63 39.87 -18.29
N ILE A 10 -15.98 40.39 -17.24
CA ILE A 10 -14.67 39.93 -16.80
C ILE A 10 -14.89 38.63 -16.02
N PHE A 11 -14.52 37.49 -16.61
CA PHE A 11 -14.41 36.22 -15.91
C PHE A 11 -13.17 36.25 -15.01
N LEU A 12 -13.36 36.45 -13.70
CA LEU A 12 -12.32 36.13 -12.72
C LEU A 12 -12.20 34.61 -12.64
N LEU A 13 -11.11 34.05 -13.17
CA LEU A 13 -10.67 32.69 -12.86
C LEU A 13 -10.11 32.69 -11.43
N SER A 14 -10.97 32.42 -10.46
CA SER A 14 -10.52 32.05 -9.12
C SER A 14 -9.92 30.64 -9.19
N SER A 15 -8.60 30.54 -9.22
CA SER A 15 -7.86 29.31 -8.96
C SER A 15 -8.09 28.89 -7.51
N LEU A 16 -9.18 28.16 -7.27
CA LEU A 16 -9.33 27.36 -6.08
C LEU A 16 -8.23 26.30 -6.14
N GLY A 17 -7.19 26.49 -5.33
CA GLY A 17 -6.20 25.45 -5.03
C GLY A 17 -6.93 24.31 -4.35
N GLY A 18 -7.50 23.41 -5.15
CA GLY A 18 -7.91 22.10 -4.67
C GLY A 18 -6.64 21.38 -4.25
N VAL A 19 -6.59 20.97 -2.98
CA VAL A 19 -5.65 19.95 -2.55
C VAL A 19 -5.97 18.73 -3.41
N SER A 20 -5.10 18.42 -4.38
CA SER A 20 -5.24 17.25 -5.24
C SER A 20 -5.26 16.03 -4.34
N ARG A 21 -6.45 15.48 -4.08
CA ARG A 21 -6.57 14.16 -3.47
C ARG A 21 -6.00 13.18 -4.49
N SER A 22 -5.01 12.38 -4.09
CA SER A 22 -4.41 11.39 -4.98
C SER A 22 -5.43 10.28 -5.22
N ALA A 23 -6.31 10.46 -6.19
CA ALA A 23 -7.01 9.36 -6.85
C ALA A 23 -5.96 8.33 -7.36
N PRO A 24 -6.35 7.07 -7.64
CA PRO A 24 -5.42 6.10 -8.23
C PRO A 24 -4.62 6.72 -9.37
N LEU A 25 -3.32 6.48 -9.38
CA LEU A 25 -2.40 7.16 -10.28
C LEU A 25 -2.74 6.81 -11.73
N ASN A 26 -2.83 7.82 -12.60
CA ASN A 26 -3.14 7.60 -14.00
C ASN A 26 -1.87 7.20 -14.80
N PRO A 27 -1.81 6.00 -15.41
CA PRO A 27 -0.66 5.58 -16.22
C PRO A 27 -0.30 6.52 -17.39
N LEU A 28 -1.24 7.36 -17.85
CA LEU A 28 -0.98 8.33 -18.93
C LEU A 28 -0.20 9.57 -18.46
N ASP A 29 -0.16 9.84 -17.16
CA ASP A 29 0.52 11.02 -16.61
C ASP A 29 2.04 10.81 -16.49
N PHE A 30 2.51 9.57 -16.62
CA PHE A 30 3.91 9.16 -16.45
C PHE A 30 4.47 8.60 -17.73
N ALA A 31 5.70 8.99 -18.11
CA ALA A 31 6.35 8.47 -19.33
C ALA A 31 6.50 6.94 -19.27
N SER A 32 6.25 6.26 -20.40
CA SER A 32 6.44 4.81 -20.48
C SER A 32 7.92 4.44 -20.51
N LEU A 33 8.26 3.37 -19.79
CA LEU A 33 9.56 2.72 -19.77
C LEU A 33 9.69 1.61 -20.83
N GLY A 34 8.68 1.47 -21.69
CA GLY A 34 8.59 0.42 -22.70
C GLY A 34 7.83 -0.81 -22.18
N SER A 35 8.05 -1.96 -22.81
CA SER A 35 7.47 -3.23 -22.37
C SER A 35 8.01 -3.65 -21.00
N LEU A 36 7.17 -4.26 -20.17
CA LEU A 36 7.61 -4.91 -18.93
C LEU A 36 8.75 -5.91 -19.23
N PRO A 37 9.88 -5.87 -18.50
CA PRO A 37 10.99 -6.80 -18.71
C PRO A 37 10.56 -8.26 -18.58
N THR A 38 11.17 -9.14 -19.37
CA THR A 38 11.02 -10.58 -19.20
C THR A 38 11.91 -11.07 -18.05
N GLY A 39 11.45 -12.08 -17.32
CA GLY A 39 12.16 -12.59 -16.14
C GLY A 39 11.84 -11.82 -14.87
N GLY A 40 12.49 -12.22 -13.76
CA GLY A 40 12.46 -11.47 -12.50
C GLY A 40 13.48 -10.33 -12.50
N PHE A 41 13.20 -9.26 -11.75
CA PHE A 41 14.08 -8.09 -11.63
C PHE A 41 13.88 -7.36 -10.30
N THR A 42 14.86 -6.54 -9.93
CA THR A 42 14.77 -5.69 -8.75
C THR A 42 14.33 -4.29 -9.14
N ILE A 43 13.42 -3.71 -8.36
CA ILE A 43 13.10 -2.29 -8.35
C ILE A 43 13.74 -1.67 -7.11
N ASP A 44 14.50 -0.61 -7.29
CA ASP A 44 14.98 0.24 -6.21
C ASP A 44 14.18 1.54 -6.22
N THR A 45 13.32 1.71 -5.22
CA THR A 45 12.40 2.85 -5.10
C THR A 45 13.11 4.13 -4.71
N ASP A 46 14.33 4.05 -4.16
CA ASP A 46 15.09 5.23 -3.73
C ASP A 46 16.03 5.69 -4.83
N ALA A 47 16.66 4.74 -5.54
CA ALA A 47 17.45 5.03 -6.72
C ALA A 47 16.60 5.27 -7.98
N LEU A 48 15.29 4.97 -7.93
CA LEU A 48 14.35 5.05 -9.05
C LEU A 48 14.81 4.21 -10.27
N THR A 49 15.28 2.99 -9.98
CA THR A 49 15.78 2.06 -11.00
C THR A 49 14.99 0.76 -11.04
N PHE A 50 14.96 0.12 -12.22
CA PHE A 50 14.37 -1.21 -12.43
C PHE A 50 15.35 -2.06 -13.24
N GLY A 51 15.72 -3.24 -12.75
CA GLY A 51 16.77 -4.07 -13.37
C GLY A 51 18.13 -3.37 -13.49
N GLY A 52 18.39 -2.36 -12.64
CA GLY A 52 19.58 -1.50 -12.70
C GLY A 52 19.52 -0.35 -13.73
N ALA A 53 18.45 -0.26 -14.53
CA ALA A 53 18.24 0.85 -15.45
C ALA A 53 17.45 1.98 -14.76
N PRO A 54 17.82 3.25 -14.95
CA PRO A 54 17.03 4.38 -14.46
C PRO A 54 15.70 4.48 -15.22
N GLY A 55 14.66 4.99 -14.55
CA GLY A 55 13.38 5.25 -15.23
C GLY A 55 12.22 5.58 -14.30
N GLY A 56 12.32 5.25 -13.02
CA GLY A 56 11.31 5.64 -12.05
C GLY A 56 11.24 7.16 -11.89
N VAL A 57 10.08 7.65 -11.46
CA VAL A 57 9.89 9.05 -11.06
C VAL A 57 9.30 9.11 -9.67
N LEU A 58 9.69 10.12 -8.90
CA LEU A 58 9.13 10.36 -7.57
C LEU A 58 7.89 11.25 -7.68
N PHE A 59 6.75 10.76 -7.19
CA PHE A 59 5.48 11.47 -7.20
C PHE A 59 5.10 11.91 -5.78
N ALA A 60 4.98 13.22 -5.59
CA ALA A 60 4.63 13.79 -4.30
C ALA A 60 3.13 13.65 -4.00
N GLN A 61 2.79 12.94 -2.93
CA GLN A 61 1.41 12.75 -2.49
C GLN A 61 0.89 13.91 -1.64
N GLY A 62 1.79 14.61 -0.95
CA GLY A 62 1.44 15.64 0.04
C GLY A 62 0.84 15.05 1.32
N GLY A 63 0.38 15.93 2.23
CA GLY A 63 -0.36 15.54 3.43
C GLY A 63 0.40 14.66 4.43
N GLY A 64 1.74 14.68 4.42
CA GLY A 64 2.58 13.90 5.33
C GLY A 64 2.80 12.43 4.93
N ALA A 65 2.23 11.98 3.82
CA ALA A 65 2.55 10.68 3.24
C ALA A 65 3.93 10.72 2.55
N PRO A 66 4.68 9.60 2.54
CA PRO A 66 5.90 9.50 1.76
C PRO A 66 5.61 9.63 0.26
N ASP A 67 6.57 10.12 -0.51
CA ASP A 67 6.44 10.21 -1.96
C ASP A 67 6.47 8.81 -2.61
N ILE A 68 5.79 8.63 -3.74
CA ILE A 68 5.68 7.33 -4.43
C ILE A 68 6.75 7.22 -5.51
N ALA A 69 7.49 6.11 -5.55
CA ALA A 69 8.30 5.72 -6.69
C ALA A 69 7.42 5.08 -7.78
N VAL A 70 7.21 5.79 -8.88
CA VAL A 70 6.31 5.40 -9.97
C VAL A 70 7.10 4.84 -11.14
N PHE A 71 6.72 3.64 -11.60
CA PHE A 71 7.24 2.99 -12.79
C PHE A 71 6.08 2.68 -13.74
N SER A 72 6.05 3.34 -14.90
CA SER A 72 5.01 3.14 -15.91
C SER A 72 5.54 2.34 -17.09
N PHE A 73 4.83 1.30 -17.48
CA PHE A 73 5.13 0.45 -18.63
C PHE A 73 4.05 0.57 -19.71
N ASP A 74 4.40 0.10 -20.90
CA ASP A 74 3.44 -0.19 -21.95
C ASP A 74 2.49 -1.32 -21.50
N GLY A 75 1.34 -1.41 -22.17
CA GLY A 75 0.44 -2.56 -22.00
C GLY A 75 0.91 -3.80 -22.75
N GLY A 76 0.29 -4.95 -22.42
CA GLY A 76 0.56 -6.25 -23.02
C GLY A 76 1.70 -7.03 -22.37
N GLY A 77 2.26 -6.53 -21.26
CA GLY A 77 3.33 -7.20 -20.52
C GLY A 77 2.84 -8.39 -19.70
N THR A 78 3.75 -9.32 -19.41
CA THR A 78 3.49 -10.47 -18.54
C THR A 78 4.62 -10.68 -17.55
N LEU A 79 4.31 -10.67 -16.26
CA LEU A 79 5.21 -11.22 -15.23
C LEU A 79 4.90 -12.71 -15.12
N ALA A 80 5.66 -13.55 -15.81
CA ALA A 80 5.40 -14.99 -15.87
C ALA A 80 5.60 -15.70 -14.51
N ALA A 81 4.93 -16.83 -14.32
CA ALA A 81 5.07 -17.67 -13.13
C ALA A 81 6.54 -18.06 -12.89
N GLY A 82 6.96 -18.05 -11.63
CA GLY A 82 8.35 -18.30 -11.21
C GLY A 82 9.27 -17.08 -11.32
N ASN A 83 8.84 -15.97 -11.93
CA ASN A 83 9.56 -14.70 -11.87
C ASN A 83 9.10 -13.88 -10.67
N ALA A 84 10.01 -13.07 -10.13
CA ALA A 84 9.75 -12.18 -9.01
C ALA A 84 10.16 -10.75 -9.33
N ILE A 85 9.34 -9.77 -8.93
CA ILE A 85 9.77 -8.38 -8.77
C ILE A 85 10.18 -8.22 -7.30
N THR A 86 11.46 -8.06 -7.06
CA THR A 86 11.99 -7.77 -5.72
C THR A 86 12.05 -6.26 -5.52
N VAL A 87 11.64 -5.77 -4.35
CA VAL A 87 11.64 -4.34 -4.07
C VAL A 87 12.69 -4.01 -3.02
N ALA A 88 13.44 -2.94 -3.27
CA ALA A 88 14.39 -2.32 -2.36
C ALA A 88 14.08 -0.83 -2.25
N GLY A 89 14.55 -0.20 -1.17
CA GLY A 89 14.30 1.21 -0.90
C GLY A 89 13.09 1.46 -0.01
N SER A 90 12.89 2.72 0.32
CA SER A 90 12.02 3.23 1.37
C SER A 90 10.82 4.04 0.87
N ASN A 91 10.68 4.28 -0.43
CA ASN A 91 9.50 4.93 -1.02
C ASN A 91 8.42 3.91 -1.43
N PRO A 92 7.12 4.13 -1.18
CA PRO A 92 6.04 3.35 -1.77
C PRO A 92 6.21 3.09 -3.27
N LEU A 93 5.73 1.95 -3.76
CA LEU A 93 5.88 1.54 -5.15
C LEU A 93 4.56 1.66 -5.91
N ALA A 94 4.59 2.30 -7.09
CA ALA A 94 3.50 2.21 -8.07
C ALA A 94 3.98 1.58 -9.38
N LEU A 95 3.30 0.51 -9.80
CA LEU A 95 3.49 -0.17 -11.08
C LEU A 95 2.29 0.12 -11.98
N LEU A 96 2.49 0.96 -12.99
CA LEU A 96 1.43 1.46 -13.86
C LEU A 96 1.56 0.88 -15.27
N PHE A 97 0.44 0.49 -15.87
CA PHE A 97 0.38 -0.11 -17.19
C PHE A 97 -0.57 0.69 -18.08
N ARG A 98 -0.06 1.20 -19.20
CA ARG A 98 -0.81 1.99 -20.18
C ARG A 98 -1.77 1.15 -21.06
N GLY A 99 -1.98 -0.11 -20.72
CA GLY A 99 -2.90 -1.02 -21.37
C GLY A 99 -3.22 -2.19 -20.47
N SER A 100 -3.18 -3.41 -21.01
CA SER A 100 -3.41 -4.63 -20.22
C SER A 100 -2.14 -5.16 -19.57
N VAL A 101 -2.26 -5.96 -18.51
CA VAL A 101 -1.15 -6.70 -17.90
C VAL A 101 -1.63 -8.06 -17.40
N THR A 102 -0.76 -9.06 -17.50
CA THR A 102 -0.95 -10.38 -16.84
C THR A 102 0.14 -10.58 -15.80
N LEU A 103 -0.25 -10.84 -14.56
CA LEU A 103 0.64 -11.11 -13.44
C LEU A 103 0.45 -12.57 -13.02
N ALA A 104 1.51 -13.35 -13.09
CA ALA A 104 1.55 -14.75 -12.64
C ALA A 104 2.76 -15.04 -11.73
N GLY A 105 3.70 -14.10 -11.65
CA GLY A 105 4.84 -14.14 -10.72
C GLY A 105 4.53 -13.56 -9.35
N SER A 106 5.58 -13.23 -8.61
CA SER A 106 5.48 -12.66 -7.26
C SER A 106 5.95 -11.21 -7.19
N ILE A 107 5.29 -10.41 -6.35
CA ILE A 107 5.73 -9.08 -5.93
C ILE A 107 5.63 -9.06 -4.40
N ASP A 108 6.76 -8.82 -3.74
CA ASP A 108 6.84 -8.86 -2.28
C ASP A 108 7.40 -7.54 -1.76
N VAL A 109 6.55 -6.81 -1.04
CA VAL A 109 6.88 -5.59 -0.30
C VAL A 109 6.71 -5.81 1.21
N SER A 110 6.79 -7.04 1.69
CA SER A 110 6.64 -7.35 3.12
C SER A 110 7.81 -6.80 3.95
N GLY A 111 7.51 -6.38 5.18
CA GLY A 111 8.50 -5.98 6.17
C GLY A 111 9.26 -7.20 6.72
N SER A 112 10.53 -7.03 7.07
CA SER A 112 11.29 -8.12 7.68
C SER A 112 10.99 -8.28 9.17
N ASN A 113 11.23 -9.49 9.68
CA ASN A 113 11.13 -9.77 11.11
C ASN A 113 12.21 -9.03 11.91
N GLY A 114 11.94 -8.82 13.19
CA GLY A 114 12.96 -8.49 14.17
C GLY A 114 13.98 -9.62 14.35
N VAL A 115 15.10 -9.30 14.98
CA VAL A 115 16.17 -10.25 15.31
C VAL A 115 16.23 -10.44 16.81
N ASP A 116 16.35 -11.71 17.23
CA ASP A 116 16.46 -12.09 18.63
C ASP A 116 17.63 -11.41 19.35
N ALA A 117 17.44 -11.12 20.63
CA ALA A 117 18.52 -10.67 21.49
C ALA A 117 19.40 -11.85 21.94
N VAL A 118 20.72 -11.70 21.86
CA VAL A 118 21.67 -12.62 22.49
C VAL A 118 22.06 -12.06 23.85
N GLN A 119 21.55 -12.68 24.92
CA GLN A 119 21.76 -12.22 26.28
C GLN A 119 23.25 -12.03 26.59
N GLN A 120 23.62 -10.90 27.18
CA GLN A 120 25.02 -10.49 27.48
C GLN A 120 25.94 -10.24 26.27
N ALA A 121 25.43 -10.33 25.04
CA ALA A 121 26.23 -10.07 23.83
C ALA A 121 25.66 -8.95 22.96
N VAL A 122 24.43 -9.11 22.47
CA VAL A 122 23.85 -8.25 21.42
C VAL A 122 22.36 -8.04 21.68
N THR A 123 21.90 -6.79 21.55
CA THR A 123 20.48 -6.47 21.63
C THR A 123 19.73 -6.85 20.36
N GLY A 124 18.43 -7.15 20.47
CA GLY A 124 17.62 -7.47 19.31
C GLY A 124 17.51 -6.30 18.32
N LEU A 125 17.70 -6.58 17.04
CA LEU A 125 17.62 -5.58 15.99
C LEU A 125 16.20 -5.54 15.41
N GLY A 126 15.63 -4.35 15.27
CA GLY A 126 14.32 -4.20 14.64
C GLY A 126 14.39 -4.53 13.14
N GLY A 127 13.31 -5.12 12.63
CA GLY A 127 13.18 -5.48 11.22
C GLY A 127 13.25 -4.26 10.30
N SER A 128 13.68 -4.48 9.05
CA SER A 128 13.70 -3.45 8.02
C SER A 128 12.40 -3.45 7.23
N GLY A 129 11.80 -2.28 7.04
CA GLY A 129 10.72 -2.12 6.07
C GLY A 129 11.28 -1.90 4.66
N VAL A 130 10.40 -2.05 3.67
CA VAL A 130 10.64 -1.74 2.26
C VAL A 130 9.43 -1.02 1.70
N ALA A 131 9.59 -0.32 0.58
CA ALA A 131 8.49 0.33 -0.15
C ALA A 131 7.60 1.22 0.76
N GLY A 132 8.21 2.05 1.61
CA GLY A 132 7.49 2.88 2.58
C GLY A 132 7.32 2.26 3.96
N GLY A 133 7.50 0.95 4.11
CA GLY A 133 7.29 0.22 5.35
C GLY A 133 8.15 0.76 6.51
N GLY A 134 7.52 0.98 7.66
CA GLY A 134 8.19 1.44 8.87
C GLY A 134 9.13 0.39 9.45
N ARG A 135 10.32 0.80 9.86
CA ARG A 135 11.27 -0.08 10.56
C ARG A 135 10.78 -0.48 11.95
N GLY A 136 11.04 -1.71 12.38
CA GLY A 136 10.84 -2.13 13.76
C GLY A 136 11.83 -1.50 14.75
N GLY A 137 11.46 -1.47 16.02
CA GLY A 137 12.27 -0.93 17.10
C GLY A 137 13.35 -1.89 17.59
N HIS A 138 14.47 -1.34 18.07
CA HIS A 138 15.54 -2.08 18.72
C HIS A 138 15.17 -2.50 20.14
N GLY A 139 15.60 -3.69 20.54
CA GLY A 139 15.46 -4.13 21.93
C GLY A 139 16.31 -3.31 22.90
N GLY A 140 15.81 -3.07 24.11
CA GLY A 140 16.47 -2.32 25.17
C GLY A 140 17.48 -3.13 26.01
N PRO A 141 18.13 -2.51 27.01
CA PRO A 141 17.86 -1.17 27.52
C PRO A 141 18.81 -0.07 26.98
N PHE A 142 19.89 -0.42 26.30
CA PHE A 142 20.97 0.52 25.91
C PHE A 142 21.09 0.78 24.40
N SER A 143 20.06 0.45 23.64
CA SER A 143 19.97 0.77 22.20
C SER A 143 19.29 2.11 21.97
N SER A 144 19.62 2.77 20.86
CA SER A 144 18.79 3.84 20.28
C SER A 144 17.66 3.25 19.44
N ASN A 145 16.67 4.06 19.05
CA ASN A 145 15.60 3.68 18.12
C ASN A 145 14.80 2.45 18.58
N GLN A 146 14.31 2.49 19.82
CA GLN A 146 13.63 1.36 20.45
C GLN A 146 12.14 1.30 20.14
N ASP A 147 11.54 2.43 19.81
CA ASP A 147 10.21 2.47 19.22
C ASP A 147 10.30 2.07 17.74
N GLY A 148 9.21 1.55 17.20
CA GLY A 148 9.08 1.37 15.76
C GLY A 148 8.97 2.71 15.03
N VAL A 149 8.94 2.66 13.70
CA VAL A 149 8.79 3.84 12.84
C VAL A 149 7.47 3.79 12.09
N GLY A 150 6.83 4.94 11.92
CA GLY A 150 5.60 5.14 11.16
C GLY A 150 4.47 5.78 11.99
N PRO A 151 3.36 6.22 11.37
CA PRO A 151 2.27 6.91 12.06
C PRO A 151 1.61 6.09 13.17
N GLY A 152 1.56 4.76 13.00
CA GLY A 152 1.02 3.81 13.97
C GLY A 152 2.10 2.94 14.59
N HIS A 153 3.32 3.46 14.79
CA HIS A 153 4.42 2.67 15.34
C HIS A 153 4.10 2.07 16.72
N GLY A 154 4.62 0.86 16.95
CA GLY A 154 4.65 0.26 18.29
C GLY A 154 5.69 0.94 19.17
N VAL A 155 5.44 0.99 20.47
CA VAL A 155 6.33 1.62 21.45
C VAL A 155 7.17 0.58 22.18
N VAL A 156 8.36 0.99 22.60
CA VAL A 156 9.29 0.14 23.34
C VAL A 156 8.67 -0.36 24.64
N GLY A 157 9.00 -1.60 24.96
CA GLY A 157 8.78 -2.16 26.28
C GLY A 157 9.48 -1.37 27.40
N SER A 158 9.00 -1.52 28.64
CA SER A 158 9.58 -0.80 29.77
C SER A 158 11.04 -1.20 30.02
N ASN A 159 11.92 -0.21 29.97
CA ASN A 159 13.34 -0.31 30.32
C ASN A 159 13.56 0.24 31.73
N SER A 160 14.05 -0.61 32.64
CA SER A 160 14.43 -0.14 33.97
C SER A 160 15.74 -0.76 34.43
N ALA A 161 16.66 0.09 34.90
CA ALA A 161 17.88 -0.35 35.56
C ALA A 161 17.63 -0.87 36.99
N SER A 162 16.48 -0.53 37.60
CA SER A 162 16.23 -0.68 39.05
C SER A 162 14.92 -1.38 39.43
N VAL A 163 13.99 -1.59 38.49
CA VAL A 163 12.66 -2.15 38.80
C VAL A 163 12.53 -3.58 38.25
N SER A 164 11.90 -4.46 39.03
CA SER A 164 11.61 -5.88 38.72
C SER A 164 10.56 -6.08 37.61
N GLY A 165 10.28 -5.07 36.79
CA GLY A 165 9.28 -5.13 35.72
C GLY A 165 9.88 -4.67 34.41
N VAL A 166 10.17 -5.61 33.52
CA VAL A 166 10.46 -5.34 32.11
C VAL A 166 9.19 -5.54 31.30
N GLY A 167 9.00 -4.70 30.28
CA GLY A 167 7.86 -4.76 29.38
C GLY A 167 8.26 -5.37 28.04
N SER A 168 7.39 -6.16 27.41
CA SER A 168 7.47 -6.44 25.97
C SER A 168 7.04 -5.22 25.16
N GLY A 169 7.51 -5.11 23.92
CA GLY A 169 7.13 -4.03 22.99
C GLY A 169 5.67 -4.17 22.55
N SER A 170 5.01 -3.04 22.29
CA SER A 170 3.68 -3.06 21.67
C SER A 170 3.78 -3.22 20.16
N GLY A 171 2.72 -3.72 19.55
CA GLY A 171 2.67 -3.88 18.11
C GLY A 171 2.20 -2.62 17.39
N ALA A 172 2.50 -2.54 16.09
CA ALA A 172 2.15 -1.38 15.28
C ALA A 172 0.73 -1.47 14.73
N GLY A 173 0.07 -0.34 14.51
CA GLY A 173 -1.23 -0.25 13.84
C GLY A 173 -1.11 0.24 12.41
N PHE A 174 -1.93 -0.31 11.52
CA PHE A 174 -2.27 0.17 10.17
C PHE A 174 -3.52 -0.61 9.78
N GLY A 175 -4.48 -0.04 9.05
CA GLY A 175 -5.76 -0.73 8.81
C GLY A 175 -6.63 -0.83 10.07
N THR A 176 -6.09 -1.54 11.04
CA THR A 176 -6.56 -1.82 12.38
C THR A 176 -5.53 -1.40 13.44
N ALA A 177 -5.92 -1.46 14.71
CA ALA A 177 -5.01 -1.17 15.82
C ALA A 177 -4.00 -2.31 16.03
N GLY A 178 -2.79 -1.97 16.47
CA GLY A 178 -1.82 -2.96 16.95
C GLY A 178 -2.19 -3.44 18.36
N GLY A 179 -1.68 -4.62 18.74
CA GLY A 179 -1.82 -5.17 20.07
C GLY A 179 -1.00 -4.42 21.12
N ASP A 180 -1.51 -4.36 22.34
CA ASP A 180 -0.79 -3.82 23.49
C ASP A 180 0.41 -4.73 23.85
N GLY A 181 1.49 -4.10 24.34
CA GLY A 181 2.63 -4.80 24.91
C GLY A 181 2.79 -4.51 26.40
N GLY A 182 3.73 -5.20 27.04
CA GLY A 182 4.15 -4.90 28.41
C GLY A 182 3.69 -5.91 29.44
N VAL A 183 4.06 -5.66 30.70
CA VAL A 183 3.91 -6.61 31.81
C VAL A 183 3.62 -5.86 33.11
N GLY A 184 2.69 -6.36 33.91
CA GLY A 184 2.52 -5.93 35.30
C GLY A 184 2.02 -4.48 35.42
N VAL A 185 2.90 -3.55 35.80
CA VAL A 185 2.54 -2.17 36.19
C VAL A 185 2.49 -1.16 35.04
N THR A 186 2.93 -1.51 33.83
CA THR A 186 2.88 -0.63 32.65
C THR A 186 2.45 -1.40 31.41
N ILE A 187 1.20 -1.22 31.00
CA ILE A 187 0.70 -1.59 29.68
C ILE A 187 1.16 -0.52 28.70
N ARG A 188 1.64 -0.95 27.53
CA ARG A 188 2.05 -0.10 26.41
C ARG A 188 1.01 -0.25 25.33
N ALA A 189 0.28 0.82 25.06
CA ALA A 189 -0.74 0.81 24.01
C ALA A 189 -0.11 0.41 22.65
N GLY A 190 -0.82 -0.41 21.89
CA GLY A 190 -0.52 -0.65 20.50
C GLY A 190 -0.68 0.61 19.64
N GLY A 191 -0.11 0.56 18.44
CA GLY A 191 -0.23 1.64 17.47
C GLY A 191 -1.68 1.84 17.01
N LEU A 192 -2.07 3.10 16.79
CA LEU A 192 -3.40 3.44 16.28
C LEU A 192 -3.53 3.14 14.78
N PRO A 193 -4.74 2.79 14.28
CA PRO A 193 -4.99 2.63 12.85
C PRO A 193 -4.86 3.96 12.09
N TYR A 194 -4.47 3.88 10.82
CA TYR A 194 -4.46 5.00 9.87
C TYR A 194 -4.63 4.50 8.43
N GLY A 195 -4.49 5.41 7.46
CA GLY A 195 -4.45 5.09 6.02
C GLY A 195 -5.81 4.92 5.36
N ASP A 196 -6.88 5.48 5.92
CA ASP A 196 -8.24 5.43 5.35
C ASP A 196 -8.66 6.81 4.79
N PRO A 197 -9.11 6.91 3.51
CA PRO A 197 -9.13 5.87 2.48
C PRO A 197 -7.76 5.69 1.79
N LEU A 198 -7.47 4.46 1.34
CA LEU A 198 -6.20 4.14 0.69
C LEU A 198 -6.08 4.80 -0.70
N SER A 199 -7.20 4.92 -1.42
CA SER A 199 -7.30 5.62 -2.71
C SER A 199 -7.11 7.14 -2.62
N GLY A 200 -6.75 7.69 -1.44
CA GLY A 200 -6.47 9.10 -1.25
C GLY A 200 -4.99 9.40 -1.03
N GLN A 201 -4.28 8.47 -0.37
CA GLN A 201 -2.85 8.49 -0.09
C GLN A 201 -2.37 7.06 0.14
N LEU A 202 -1.34 6.64 -0.60
CA LEU A 202 -0.72 5.34 -0.48
C LEU A 202 0.26 5.34 0.71
N PHE A 203 -0.27 4.99 1.88
CA PHE A 203 0.51 4.80 3.10
C PHE A 203 0.95 3.34 3.26
N ALA A 204 2.18 3.13 3.70
CA ALA A 204 2.68 1.82 4.12
C ALA A 204 2.37 1.55 5.60
N GLY A 205 2.62 0.32 6.05
CA GLY A 205 2.54 -0.11 7.44
C GLY A 205 3.64 0.46 8.34
N SER A 206 3.43 0.37 9.65
CA SER A 206 4.34 0.84 10.69
C SER A 206 5.08 -0.33 11.37
N GLY A 207 6.28 -0.06 11.90
CA GLY A 207 7.06 -1.05 12.63
C GLY A 207 6.65 -1.18 14.10
N GLY A 208 6.78 -2.38 14.66
CA GLY A 208 6.51 -2.70 16.06
C GLY A 208 7.62 -2.24 17.00
N GLY A 209 7.31 -2.08 18.29
CA GLY A 209 8.27 -1.64 19.30
C GLY A 209 9.25 -2.74 19.69
N GLY A 210 10.47 -2.37 20.08
CA GLY A 210 11.45 -3.29 20.66
C GLY A 210 11.06 -3.74 22.07
N GLY A 211 11.48 -4.94 22.45
CA GLY A 211 11.32 -5.44 23.81
C GLY A 211 12.20 -4.68 24.80
N GLY A 212 11.76 -4.57 26.05
CA GLY A 212 12.53 -3.96 27.11
C GLY A 212 13.74 -4.80 27.55
N GLY A 213 14.64 -4.20 28.32
CA GLY A 213 15.79 -4.89 28.92
C GLY A 213 16.09 -4.42 30.35
N GLN A 214 16.99 -5.15 31.03
CA GLN A 214 17.35 -4.91 32.42
C GLN A 214 18.87 -5.03 32.65
N GLY A 215 19.51 -3.92 33.00
CA GLY A 215 20.94 -3.88 33.26
C GLY A 215 21.78 -4.35 32.06
N VAL A 216 23.03 -4.74 32.30
CA VAL A 216 24.00 -5.10 31.24
C VAL A 216 23.90 -6.54 30.76
N MET A 217 23.01 -7.35 31.33
CA MET A 217 22.95 -8.79 31.04
C MET A 217 21.64 -9.27 30.44
N ARG A 218 20.61 -8.41 30.37
CA ARG A 218 19.28 -8.78 29.88
C ARG A 218 18.83 -7.83 28.80
N TYR A 219 18.81 -8.31 27.55
CA TYR A 219 18.48 -7.51 26.37
C TYR A 219 17.14 -7.93 25.76
N GLY A 220 16.37 -6.96 25.28
CA GLY A 220 15.09 -7.19 24.62
C GLY A 220 15.23 -7.61 23.16
N GLY A 221 14.19 -8.25 22.63
CA GLY A 221 14.07 -8.61 21.22
C GLY A 221 13.78 -7.38 20.35
N GLY A 222 14.13 -7.44 19.07
CA GLY A 222 13.72 -6.42 18.08
C GLY A 222 12.26 -6.56 17.67
N GLY A 223 11.61 -5.43 17.39
CA GLY A 223 10.26 -5.40 16.80
C GLY A 223 10.28 -5.72 15.30
N GLY A 224 9.16 -6.19 14.78
CA GLY A 224 8.97 -6.44 13.34
C GLY A 224 8.74 -5.15 12.54
N ALA A 225 9.09 -5.15 11.26
CA ALA A 225 8.84 -4.01 10.37
C ALA A 225 7.40 -3.98 9.85
N GLY A 226 6.90 -2.81 9.48
CA GLY A 226 5.65 -2.67 8.76
C GLY A 226 5.77 -3.13 7.29
N GLY A 227 4.69 -3.68 6.75
CA GLY A 227 4.58 -3.99 5.33
C GLY A 227 4.63 -2.73 4.46
N GLY A 228 5.16 -2.85 3.25
CA GLY A 228 5.26 -1.76 2.29
C GLY A 228 3.93 -1.38 1.64
N ALA A 229 3.97 -0.34 0.81
CA ALA A 229 2.84 0.14 0.05
C ALA A 229 3.06 -0.13 -1.45
N LEU A 230 2.06 -0.73 -2.09
CA LEU A 230 2.07 -1.11 -3.49
C LEU A 230 0.79 -0.66 -4.19
N GLU A 231 0.93 0.10 -5.27
CA GLU A 231 -0.13 0.35 -6.24
C GLU A 231 0.16 -0.41 -7.53
N ILE A 232 -0.84 -1.11 -8.06
CA ILE A 232 -0.81 -1.70 -9.39
C ILE A 232 -1.98 -1.12 -10.19
N GLY A 233 -1.66 -0.49 -11.31
CA GLY A 233 -2.62 0.23 -12.14
C GLY A 233 -2.60 -0.21 -13.59
N ALA A 234 -3.77 -0.45 -14.21
CA ALA A 234 -3.87 -0.77 -15.63
C ALA A 234 -5.02 0.01 -16.30
N LEU A 235 -4.80 0.56 -17.50
CA LEU A 235 -5.87 1.27 -18.23
C LEU A 235 -6.93 0.34 -18.83
N ALA A 236 -6.58 -0.93 -19.07
CA ALA A 236 -7.46 -1.92 -19.67
C ALA A 236 -7.69 -3.09 -18.71
N THR A 237 -7.14 -4.27 -19.01
CA THR A 237 -7.36 -5.48 -18.21
C THR A 237 -6.17 -5.75 -17.30
N MET A 238 -6.44 -6.12 -16.05
CA MET A 238 -5.46 -6.65 -15.12
C MET A 238 -5.87 -8.09 -14.77
N GLU A 239 -5.03 -9.03 -15.15
CA GLU A 239 -5.26 -10.46 -14.90
C GLU A 239 -4.21 -11.00 -13.93
N PHE A 240 -4.66 -11.63 -12.86
CA PHE A 240 -3.82 -12.41 -11.96
C PHE A 240 -4.06 -13.89 -12.20
N SER A 241 -3.00 -14.61 -12.55
CA SER A 241 -3.03 -16.06 -12.76
C SER A 241 -1.99 -16.76 -11.88
N GLY A 242 -2.42 -17.21 -10.69
CA GLY A 242 -1.53 -17.80 -9.69
C GLY A 242 -0.51 -16.82 -9.11
N ALA A 243 -0.77 -15.51 -9.22
CA ALA A 243 0.13 -14.48 -8.72
C ALA A 243 0.20 -14.46 -7.20
N THR A 244 1.33 -14.00 -6.66
CA THR A 244 1.51 -13.78 -5.22
C THR A 244 1.92 -12.34 -4.96
N ILE A 245 1.05 -11.55 -4.32
CA ILE A 245 1.29 -10.14 -4.02
C ILE A 245 1.26 -9.97 -2.50
N LEU A 246 2.39 -9.59 -1.89
CA LEU A 246 2.54 -9.56 -0.44
C LEU A 246 2.96 -8.18 0.05
N ALA A 247 2.31 -7.71 1.11
CA ALA A 247 2.63 -6.52 1.86
C ALA A 247 2.50 -6.82 3.37
N ASN A 248 3.02 -7.97 3.82
CA ASN A 248 2.87 -8.41 5.20
C ASN A 248 3.79 -7.61 6.14
N GLY A 249 3.35 -7.44 7.39
CA GLY A 249 4.20 -6.99 8.49
C GLY A 249 5.15 -8.11 8.92
N GLY A 250 6.31 -7.71 9.43
CA GLY A 250 7.28 -8.62 10.05
C GLY A 250 6.91 -8.95 11.48
N ASN A 251 7.31 -10.13 11.93
CA ASN A 251 7.12 -10.59 13.29
C ASN A 251 8.11 -9.91 14.25
N GLY A 252 7.67 -9.69 15.48
CA GLY A 252 8.53 -9.40 16.61
C GLY A 252 9.42 -10.60 16.94
N SER A 253 10.51 -10.33 17.65
CA SER A 253 11.53 -11.34 17.98
C SER A 253 11.71 -11.51 19.48
N LEU A 254 12.43 -12.57 19.84
CA LEU A 254 12.58 -13.02 21.22
C LEU A 254 13.68 -12.26 21.94
N GLY A 255 13.48 -12.05 23.24
CA GLY A 255 14.51 -11.49 24.11
C GLY A 255 14.24 -11.78 25.58
N PHE A 256 14.82 -10.97 26.46
CA PHE A 256 14.42 -10.96 27.86
C PHE A 256 12.99 -10.45 28.02
N ALA A 257 12.64 -9.45 27.22
CA ALA A 257 11.28 -9.12 26.86
C ALA A 257 11.20 -9.06 25.33
N ASP A 258 10.03 -9.36 24.79
CA ASP A 258 9.87 -9.60 23.36
C ASP A 258 9.55 -8.33 22.59
N GLY A 259 9.89 -8.33 21.30
CA GLY A 259 9.51 -7.25 20.38
C GLY A 259 8.08 -7.41 19.89
N GLY A 260 7.40 -6.29 19.63
CA GLY A 260 6.08 -6.24 19.00
C GLY A 260 6.12 -6.50 17.50
N GLY A 261 5.01 -6.99 16.96
CA GLY A 261 4.80 -7.20 15.53
C GLY A 261 4.63 -5.89 14.76
N GLY A 262 5.12 -5.85 13.52
CA GLY A 262 4.86 -4.75 12.59
C GLY A 262 3.51 -4.93 11.90
N SER A 263 2.86 -3.83 11.51
CA SER A 263 1.54 -3.90 10.88
C SER A 263 1.65 -4.37 9.42
N GLY A 264 0.55 -4.85 8.85
CA GLY A 264 0.43 -5.05 7.41
C GLY A 264 0.63 -3.73 6.65
N GLY A 265 0.89 -3.86 5.35
CA GLY A 265 1.07 -2.78 4.40
C GLY A 265 -0.16 -2.51 3.56
N ALA A 266 0.01 -1.78 2.46
CA ALA A 266 -1.08 -1.39 1.58
C ALA A 266 -0.95 -1.97 0.18
N ILE A 267 -2.08 -2.45 -0.37
CA ILE A 267 -2.17 -2.86 -1.77
C ILE A 267 -3.37 -2.14 -2.41
N LEU A 268 -3.10 -1.27 -3.37
CA LEU A 268 -4.11 -0.61 -4.19
C LEU A 268 -4.09 -1.21 -5.60
N LEU A 269 -5.18 -1.83 -6.01
CA LEU A 269 -5.35 -2.35 -7.37
C LEU A 269 -6.35 -1.49 -8.11
N HIS A 270 -6.01 -1.05 -9.31
CA HIS A 270 -6.98 -0.39 -10.16
C HIS A 270 -6.88 -0.75 -11.64
N ALA A 271 -8.02 -1.08 -12.24
CA ALA A 271 -8.12 -1.38 -13.66
C ALA A 271 -9.51 -1.13 -14.21
N ARG A 272 -9.65 -1.08 -15.55
CA ARG A 272 -10.99 -1.10 -16.15
C ARG A 272 -11.67 -2.43 -15.84
N SER A 273 -11.00 -3.53 -16.15
CA SER A 273 -11.44 -4.88 -15.78
C SER A 273 -10.35 -5.61 -15.03
N LEU A 274 -10.73 -6.32 -13.96
CA LEU A 274 -9.82 -7.00 -13.05
C LEU A 274 -10.29 -8.44 -12.87
N SER A 275 -9.37 -9.40 -13.00
CA SER A 275 -9.66 -10.83 -12.89
C SER A 275 -8.61 -11.50 -12.03
N LEU A 276 -9.03 -12.21 -10.98
CA LEU A 276 -8.15 -13.04 -10.15
C LEU A 276 -8.57 -14.50 -10.27
N ASP A 277 -7.64 -15.38 -10.61
CA ASP A 277 -7.92 -16.81 -10.50
C ASP A 277 -7.91 -17.29 -9.03
N ALA A 278 -8.39 -18.52 -8.80
CA ALA A 278 -8.46 -19.09 -7.45
C ALA A 278 -7.08 -19.42 -6.84
N ALA A 279 -6.02 -19.44 -7.65
CA ALA A 279 -4.66 -19.67 -7.19
C ALA A 279 -3.94 -18.36 -6.80
N THR A 280 -4.51 -17.20 -7.15
CA THR A 280 -3.97 -15.89 -6.81
C THR A 280 -4.10 -15.64 -5.31
N ARG A 281 -3.00 -15.16 -4.71
CA ARG A 281 -2.89 -14.82 -3.30
C ARG A 281 -2.44 -13.37 -3.13
N ILE A 282 -3.23 -12.58 -2.44
CA ILE A 282 -2.95 -11.18 -2.11
C ILE A 282 -3.00 -11.04 -0.59
N GLU A 283 -1.92 -10.54 0.00
CA GLU A 283 -1.83 -10.43 1.44
C GLU A 283 -1.31 -9.10 1.91
N ALA A 284 -1.90 -8.62 2.99
CA ALA A 284 -1.34 -7.56 3.79
C ALA A 284 -1.64 -7.88 5.27
N ASN A 285 -1.12 -9.00 5.77
CA ASN A 285 -1.31 -9.41 7.15
C ASN A 285 -0.37 -8.62 8.09
N GLY A 286 -0.80 -8.38 9.33
CA GLY A 286 0.09 -7.95 10.41
C GLY A 286 1.02 -9.07 10.86
N GLY A 287 2.17 -8.69 11.43
CA GLY A 287 3.13 -9.62 12.00
C GLY A 287 2.80 -9.99 13.44
N ASP A 288 3.21 -11.19 13.86
CA ASP A 288 3.01 -11.69 15.21
C ASP A 288 3.92 -10.94 16.22
N GLY A 289 3.48 -10.86 17.48
CA GLY A 289 4.37 -10.47 18.58
C GLY A 289 5.36 -11.58 18.92
N GLY A 290 6.53 -11.25 19.51
CA GLY A 290 7.46 -12.27 19.98
C GLY A 290 6.88 -13.12 21.12
N SER A 291 7.18 -14.42 21.13
CA SER A 291 6.62 -15.47 22.01
C SER A 291 7.56 -15.92 23.11
N GLY A 292 7.97 -14.99 23.96
CA GLY A 292 8.93 -15.22 25.03
C GLY A 292 8.53 -16.32 25.99
N MET A 293 9.56 -17.01 26.46
CA MET A 293 9.48 -18.11 27.42
C MET A 293 8.79 -17.60 28.70
N GLY A 294 7.76 -18.31 29.18
CA GLY A 294 6.84 -17.93 30.28
C GLY A 294 7.46 -17.55 31.64
N LEU A 295 8.28 -16.50 31.68
CA LEU A 295 8.87 -15.90 32.86
C LEU A 295 7.91 -14.92 33.55
N GLY A 296 6.63 -14.94 33.17
CA GLY A 296 5.64 -13.96 33.62
C GLY A 296 5.86 -12.57 33.05
N VAL A 297 6.72 -12.43 32.03
CA VAL A 297 6.77 -11.24 31.18
C VAL A 297 5.65 -11.37 30.16
N GLY A 298 4.62 -10.54 30.29
CA GLY A 298 3.48 -10.42 29.38
C GLY A 298 3.87 -10.33 27.90
N ALA A 299 2.91 -10.75 27.09
CA ALA A 299 2.93 -10.78 25.64
C ALA A 299 3.54 -9.54 24.98
N ALA A 300 4.29 -9.73 23.90
CA ALA A 300 4.46 -8.66 22.93
C ALA A 300 3.16 -8.44 22.15
N GLY A 301 2.88 -7.19 21.83
CA GLY A 301 1.73 -6.84 21.00
C GLY A 301 1.93 -7.29 19.56
N CYS A 302 0.90 -7.83 18.92
CA CYS A 302 0.93 -8.15 17.50
C CYS A 302 0.77 -6.86 16.64
N GLY A 303 1.13 -6.93 15.36
CA GLY A 303 0.80 -5.88 14.40
C GLY A 303 -0.66 -5.90 13.94
N GLY A 304 -1.24 -4.73 13.70
CA GLY A 304 -2.50 -4.56 13.00
C GLY A 304 -2.41 -5.06 11.56
N ALA A 305 -3.56 -5.28 10.96
CA ALA A 305 -3.75 -5.73 9.59
C ALA A 305 -3.20 -4.74 8.56
N GLY A 306 -3.30 -5.07 7.28
CA GLY A 306 -2.90 -4.21 6.18
C GLY A 306 -4.04 -3.32 5.71
N ARG A 307 -4.06 -2.98 4.42
CA ARG A 307 -5.25 -2.56 3.68
C ARG A 307 -5.14 -3.05 2.25
N VAL A 308 -6.24 -3.57 1.70
CA VAL A 308 -6.34 -3.88 0.28
C VAL A 308 -7.53 -3.12 -0.29
N GLU A 309 -7.28 -2.25 -1.27
CA GLU A 309 -8.33 -1.54 -1.98
C GLU A 309 -8.32 -1.92 -3.46
N ILE A 310 -9.50 -2.28 -3.97
CA ILE A 310 -9.72 -2.62 -5.38
C ILE A 310 -10.67 -1.58 -5.98
N VAL A 311 -10.16 -0.82 -6.94
CA VAL A 311 -10.92 0.19 -7.67
C VAL A 311 -11.09 -0.26 -9.11
N HIS A 312 -12.33 -0.51 -9.53
CA HIS A 312 -12.61 -0.92 -10.91
C HIS A 312 -13.60 0.01 -11.59
N ASN A 313 -13.56 0.04 -12.92
CA ASN A 313 -14.50 0.83 -13.70
C ASN A 313 -15.91 0.19 -13.63
N PRO A 314 -16.99 0.98 -13.44
CA PRO A 314 -18.37 0.45 -13.42
C PRO A 314 -18.81 -0.22 -14.73
N GLY A 315 -18.24 0.19 -15.86
CA GLY A 315 -18.46 -0.39 -17.19
C GLY A 315 -17.44 -1.48 -17.57
N GLY A 316 -16.55 -1.85 -16.65
CA GLY A 316 -15.71 -3.04 -16.76
C GLY A 316 -16.19 -4.16 -15.83
N GLY A 317 -15.41 -5.23 -15.75
CA GLY A 317 -15.74 -6.40 -14.93
C GLY A 317 -14.75 -6.60 -13.79
N LEU A 318 -15.26 -6.93 -12.60
CA LEU A 318 -14.50 -7.60 -11.55
C LEU A 318 -14.89 -9.06 -11.56
N VAL A 319 -13.95 -9.94 -11.93
CA VAL A 319 -14.18 -11.38 -12.02
C VAL A 319 -13.40 -12.05 -10.90
N ASN A 320 -14.15 -12.61 -9.94
CA ASN A 320 -13.62 -13.32 -8.77
C ASN A 320 -12.76 -12.41 -7.87
N LEU A 321 -12.46 -12.87 -6.65
CA LEU A 321 -11.60 -12.16 -5.69
C LEU A 321 -10.37 -12.97 -5.28
N GLY A 322 -10.16 -14.17 -5.82
CA GLY A 322 -9.04 -15.03 -5.41
C GLY A 322 -9.02 -15.24 -3.89
N ALA A 323 -7.82 -15.42 -3.31
CA ALA A 323 -7.61 -15.34 -1.87
C ALA A 323 -6.99 -13.97 -1.52
N ILE A 324 -7.76 -13.15 -0.79
CA ILE A 324 -7.28 -11.87 -0.23
C ILE A 324 -7.29 -12.01 1.30
N GLU A 325 -6.12 -11.86 1.91
CA GLU A 325 -5.93 -12.00 3.36
C GLU A 325 -5.39 -10.69 3.95
N VAL A 326 -6.13 -10.13 4.91
CA VAL A 326 -5.79 -8.86 5.57
C VAL A 326 -6.11 -9.00 7.05
N ASN A 327 -5.39 -9.89 7.71
CA ASN A 327 -5.56 -10.21 9.11
C ASN A 327 -4.57 -9.43 9.96
N ALA A 328 -4.93 -9.08 11.18
CA ALA A 328 -3.93 -8.69 12.17
C ALA A 328 -3.05 -9.90 12.53
N GLY A 329 -1.85 -9.62 13.05
CA GLY A 329 -0.96 -10.65 13.56
C GLY A 329 -1.58 -11.36 14.77
N ALA A 330 -1.00 -12.49 15.13
CA ALA A 330 -1.42 -13.28 16.28
C ALA A 330 -0.47 -13.11 17.46
N PHE A 331 -1.06 -13.04 18.65
CA PHE A 331 -0.45 -13.43 19.91
C PHE A 331 -1.56 -13.79 20.90
N ASP A 332 -1.62 -15.04 21.37
CA ASP A 332 -2.66 -15.58 22.27
C ASP A 332 -4.14 -15.28 21.89
N GLY A 333 -4.40 -14.79 20.67
CA GLY A 333 -5.73 -14.50 20.14
C GLY A 333 -6.26 -13.07 20.32
N ASP A 334 -5.48 -12.13 20.87
CA ASP A 334 -5.99 -10.83 21.35
C ASP A 334 -5.99 -9.67 20.33
N CYS A 335 -5.53 -9.89 19.10
CA CYS A 335 -5.55 -8.88 18.05
C CYS A 335 -6.59 -9.19 16.98
N ASN A 336 -7.86 -9.12 17.35
CA ASN A 336 -8.94 -9.19 16.37
C ASN A 336 -9.80 -7.95 16.51
N ASP A 337 -9.71 -7.05 15.55
CA ASP A 337 -10.70 -6.01 15.33
C ASP A 337 -11.44 -6.23 14.02
N SER A 338 -12.76 -6.08 14.11
CA SER A 338 -13.74 -6.45 13.09
C SER A 338 -13.92 -5.37 12.02
N GLU A 339 -12.92 -4.52 11.81
CA GLU A 339 -12.99 -3.43 10.84
C GLU A 339 -12.76 -3.96 9.41
N PRO A 340 -13.50 -3.46 8.40
CA PRO A 340 -13.30 -3.87 7.03
C PRO A 340 -11.96 -3.35 6.52
N VAL A 341 -11.08 -4.29 6.18
CA VAL A 341 -9.71 -4.00 5.72
C VAL A 341 -9.52 -4.24 4.21
N VAL A 342 -10.55 -4.82 3.58
CA VAL A 342 -10.68 -4.97 2.12
C VAL A 342 -11.83 -4.10 1.63
N THR A 343 -11.54 -3.15 0.76
CA THR A 343 -12.55 -2.27 0.15
C THR A 343 -12.60 -2.52 -1.36
N VAL A 344 -13.80 -2.74 -1.89
CA VAL A 344 -14.03 -2.90 -3.34
C VAL A 344 -15.01 -1.82 -3.79
N SER A 345 -14.56 -0.96 -4.70
CA SER A 345 -15.33 0.22 -5.13
C SER A 345 -15.42 0.31 -6.66
N PRO A 346 -16.65 0.35 -7.24
CA PRO A 346 -16.83 0.76 -8.62
C PRO A 346 -16.69 2.28 -8.72
N ASN A 347 -15.53 2.79 -9.10
CA ASN A 347 -15.25 4.23 -9.14
C ASN A 347 -14.99 4.70 -10.58
N VAL A 348 -15.52 5.88 -10.92
CA VAL A 348 -15.26 6.61 -12.18
C VAL A 348 -13.81 7.13 -12.26
N GLY A 349 -13.06 7.06 -11.17
CA GLY A 349 -11.65 7.46 -11.08
C GLY A 349 -10.67 6.58 -11.84
N VAL A 350 -11.09 5.42 -12.39
CA VAL A 350 -10.24 4.66 -13.33
C VAL A 350 -10.16 5.45 -14.64
N PRO A 351 -8.97 5.93 -15.06
CA PRO A 351 -8.84 6.70 -16.29
C PRO A 351 -9.35 5.88 -17.48
N GLU A 352 -10.36 6.40 -18.18
CA GLU A 352 -10.87 5.76 -19.39
C GLU A 352 -9.76 5.74 -20.47
N PRO A 353 -9.52 4.62 -21.15
CA PRO A 353 -8.63 4.62 -22.31
C PRO A 353 -9.16 5.63 -23.34
N ALA A 354 -8.28 6.43 -23.93
CA ALA A 354 -8.63 7.55 -24.80
C ALA A 354 -9.57 7.20 -25.98
N GLY A 355 -9.69 5.90 -26.32
CA GLY A 355 -10.63 5.39 -27.32
C GLY A 355 -12.12 5.48 -26.95
N SER A 356 -12.49 5.50 -25.67
CA SER A 356 -13.89 5.52 -25.23
C SER A 356 -14.60 6.83 -25.60
N ALA A 357 -13.92 7.97 -25.40
CA ALA A 357 -14.46 9.30 -25.70
C ALA A 357 -14.61 9.54 -27.21
N LEU A 358 -13.68 9.00 -28.01
CA LEU A 358 -13.71 9.08 -29.47
C LEU A 358 -14.85 8.26 -30.08
N ALA A 359 -15.19 7.10 -29.50
CA ALA A 359 -16.34 6.32 -29.93
C ALA A 359 -17.67 7.06 -29.70
N MET A 360 -17.81 7.76 -28.56
CA MET A 360 -19.02 8.57 -28.29
C MET A 360 -19.16 9.76 -29.26
N LEU A 361 -18.07 10.47 -29.57
CA LEU A 361 -18.10 11.55 -30.56
C LEU A 361 -18.39 11.03 -31.98
N ALA A 362 -17.84 9.87 -32.35
CA ALA A 362 -18.09 9.25 -33.64
C ALA A 362 -19.56 8.80 -33.78
N THR A 363 -20.18 8.28 -32.72
CA THR A 363 -21.62 7.95 -32.72
C THR A 363 -22.52 9.20 -32.80
N LEU A 364 -22.13 10.32 -32.17
CA LEU A 364 -22.87 11.57 -32.28
C LEU A 364 -22.77 12.17 -33.70
N ALA A 365 -21.58 12.12 -34.30
CA ALA A 365 -21.36 12.59 -35.67
C ALA A 365 -22.05 11.71 -36.73
N ALA A 366 -22.11 10.39 -36.51
CA ALA A 366 -22.85 9.46 -37.38
C ALA A 366 -24.38 9.61 -37.25
N ALA A 367 -24.88 10.00 -36.07
CA ALA A 367 -26.30 10.31 -35.86
C ALA A 367 -26.71 11.65 -36.50
N SER A 368 -25.84 12.67 -36.49
CA SER A 368 -26.12 13.97 -37.14
C SER A 368 -26.01 13.92 -38.67
N GLY A 369 -25.22 13.00 -39.24
CA GLY A 369 -25.09 12.84 -40.70
C GLY A 369 -26.26 12.15 -41.40
N ARG A 370 -27.29 11.69 -40.67
CA ARG A 370 -28.43 10.94 -41.22
C ARG A 370 -29.70 11.75 -41.46
N TRP A 371 -29.67 13.08 -41.26
CA TRP A 371 -30.84 13.96 -41.38
C TRP A 371 -30.90 14.83 -42.65
N GLU A 372 -29.90 14.80 -43.54
CA GLU A 372 -29.87 15.70 -44.72
C GLU A 372 -30.22 15.05 -46.08
N ARG A 373 -30.64 13.77 -46.12
CA ARG A 373 -31.09 13.12 -47.37
C ARG A 373 -32.58 12.85 -47.36
N GLY A 374 -33.40 13.88 -47.51
CA GLY A 374 -34.85 13.72 -47.53
C GLY A 374 -35.70 14.93 -47.90
N LEU A 375 -35.21 15.88 -48.70
CA LEU A 375 -36.07 16.91 -49.32
C LEU A 375 -35.78 17.01 -50.82
N SER A 376 -36.21 15.97 -51.53
CA SER A 376 -36.32 15.98 -53.00
C SER A 376 -37.59 16.73 -53.40
N ARG A 377 -37.40 17.84 -54.10
CA ARG A 377 -38.31 18.53 -55.05
C ARG A 377 -39.77 18.02 -55.11
N ASN A 378 -40.70 18.89 -54.73
CA ASN A 378 -42.05 18.88 -55.28
C ASN A 378 -42.02 19.59 -56.63
N ASP A 379 -42.21 18.82 -57.70
CA ASP A 379 -42.60 19.32 -59.00
C ASP A 379 -44.10 19.65 -58.99
N TYR A 380 -44.45 20.79 -59.58
CA TYR A 380 -45.81 21.25 -59.85
C TYR A 380 -46.45 20.43 -60.98
N PRO A 381 -47.79 20.30 -61.02
CA PRO A 381 -48.50 20.27 -62.29
C PRO A 381 -49.22 21.60 -62.52
N GLU A 382 -49.06 22.10 -63.74
CA GLU A 382 -49.95 23.06 -64.38
C GLU A 382 -51.32 22.40 -64.60
N ASP A 383 -52.38 23.11 -64.23
CA ASP A 383 -53.64 23.29 -64.99
C ASP A 383 -54.47 24.41 -64.34
#